data_AF-A0A832CTP2-F1
#
_entry.id   AF-A0A832CTP2-F1
#
_cell.length_a   1.000
_cell.length_b   1.000
_cell.length_c   1.000
_cell.angle_alpha   90.00
_cell.angle_beta   90.00
_cell.angle_gamma   90.00
#
_symmetry.space_group_name_H-M   'P 1'
#
loop_
_entity.id
_entity.type
_entity.pdbx_description
1 polymer ?
#
loop_
_entity_poly.entity_id
_entity_poly.type
_entity_poly.pdbx_seq_one_letter_code
_entity_poly.pdbx_strand_id
1 'polypeptide(L)'
;MDRVANKLLAQQSKQLDPFQGIGPLGNSSSFLNISSATSLLARVISLVISVITIVSFIWFIFNLFIGAFAWLSSGGDKAKLQEAQKKILNSLVGLILVISAIFLIKIVGTILGFDILNIGQFINQLQ
;
A
#
# COMPACT_ATOMS: atom_id res chain seq x y z
N MET A 1 34.56 -31.69 -43.32
CA MET A 1 33.14 -31.94 -42.99
C MET A 1 32.82 -31.09 -41.75
N ASP A 2 32.97 -29.76 -41.85
CA ASP A 2 33.24 -28.93 -40.65
C ASP A 2 32.18 -27.86 -40.44
N ARG A 3 30.93 -28.23 -40.74
CA ARG A 3 29.71 -27.45 -40.52
C ARG A 3 28.90 -28.02 -39.36
N VAL A 4 29.57 -28.44 -38.28
CA VAL A 4 28.92 -28.53 -36.97
C VAL A 4 28.81 -27.12 -36.40
N ALA A 5 28.02 -26.31 -37.11
CA ALA A 5 27.77 -24.89 -36.91
C ALA A 5 26.92 -24.57 -35.66
N ASN A 6 26.83 -25.49 -34.71
CA ASN A 6 26.13 -25.24 -33.46
C ASN A 6 27.14 -25.16 -32.33
N LYS A 7 27.74 -23.97 -32.27
CA LYS A 7 27.72 -23.13 -31.07
C LYS A 7 26.96 -23.82 -29.94
N LEU A 8 27.76 -24.49 -29.12
CA LEU A 8 27.36 -25.28 -27.98
C LEU A 8 26.40 -24.45 -27.15
N LEU A 9 25.18 -24.94 -26.97
CA LEU A 9 24.18 -24.36 -26.07
C LEU A 9 24.73 -24.20 -24.63
N ALA A 10 25.85 -24.86 -24.32
CA ALA A 10 26.60 -24.77 -23.08
C ALA A 10 27.44 -23.47 -22.91
N GLN A 11 27.74 -22.73 -23.98
CA GLN A 11 28.56 -21.51 -23.88
C GLN A 11 27.71 -20.23 -23.75
N GLN A 12 26.39 -20.36 -23.82
CA GLN A 12 25.52 -19.34 -23.30
C GLN A 12 25.34 -19.65 -21.82
N SER A 13 26.35 -19.30 -21.00
CA SER A 13 26.09 -19.03 -19.59
C SER A 13 25.12 -17.85 -19.58
N LYS A 14 23.83 -18.17 -19.69
CA LYS A 14 22.76 -17.27 -19.30
C LYS A 14 22.97 -17.11 -17.81
N GLN A 15 23.83 -16.15 -17.50
CA GLN A 15 24.09 -15.66 -16.18
C GLN A 15 22.71 -15.47 -15.59
N LEU A 16 22.39 -16.32 -14.61
CA LEU A 16 21.14 -16.21 -13.88
C LEU A 16 21.12 -14.77 -13.39
N ASP A 17 20.12 -14.00 -13.84
CA ASP A 17 19.99 -12.61 -13.43
C ASP A 17 20.15 -12.56 -11.91
N PRO A 18 20.92 -11.59 -11.36
CA PRO A 18 21.04 -11.43 -9.91
C PRO A 18 19.65 -11.54 -9.31
N PHE A 19 19.48 -12.32 -8.23
CA PHE A 19 18.17 -12.54 -7.62
C PHE A 19 17.43 -11.20 -7.45
N GLN A 20 16.54 -10.91 -8.38
CA GLN A 20 15.61 -9.80 -8.32
C GLN A 20 14.38 -10.42 -7.67
N GLY A 21 14.08 -10.00 -6.45
CA GLY A 21 12.85 -10.38 -5.78
C GLY A 21 11.62 -10.05 -6.64
N ILE A 22 10.49 -10.63 -6.27
CA ILE A 22 9.25 -10.52 -7.03
C ILE A 22 8.72 -9.08 -7.05
N GLY A 23 8.47 -8.60 -8.26
CA GLY A 23 7.90 -7.29 -8.49
C GLY A 23 8.88 -6.12 -8.25
N PRO A 24 8.40 -4.89 -8.38
CA PRO A 24 9.24 -3.70 -8.40
C PRO A 24 9.98 -3.37 -7.10
N LEU A 25 9.69 -4.10 -6.02
CA LEU A 25 10.31 -3.96 -4.70
C LEU A 25 11.52 -4.89 -4.51
N GLY A 26 11.66 -5.90 -5.36
CA GLY A 26 12.70 -6.91 -5.24
C GLY A 26 13.96 -6.66 -6.08
N ASN A 27 14.02 -5.58 -6.87
CA ASN A 27 15.18 -5.31 -7.70
C ASN A 27 16.41 -4.96 -6.83
N SER A 28 17.31 -5.92 -6.65
CA SER A 28 18.55 -5.83 -5.84
C SER A 28 19.48 -4.68 -6.24
N SER A 29 19.40 -4.24 -7.50
CA SER A 29 20.16 -3.10 -8.03
C SER A 29 19.76 -1.76 -7.40
N SER A 30 18.54 -1.66 -6.87
CA SER A 30 18.00 -0.45 -6.24
C SER A 30 18.50 -0.21 -4.81
N PHE A 31 19.01 -1.24 -4.13
CA PHE A 31 19.44 -1.13 -2.72
C PHE A 31 20.86 -0.58 -2.56
N LEU A 32 21.71 -0.69 -3.58
CA LEU A 32 23.10 -0.21 -3.55
C LEU A 32 23.25 1.27 -3.94
N ASN A 33 22.16 1.91 -4.39
CA ASN A 33 22.17 3.29 -4.86
C ASN A 33 21.24 4.14 -3.98
N ILE A 34 21.79 5.13 -3.27
CA ILE A 34 21.07 5.87 -2.20
C ILE A 34 19.84 6.62 -2.75
N SER A 35 19.93 7.19 -3.95
CA SER A 35 18.76 7.82 -4.62
C SER A 35 17.66 6.80 -4.96
N SER A 36 18.06 5.57 -5.29
CA SER A 36 17.14 4.46 -5.54
C SER A 36 16.56 3.87 -4.25
N ALA A 37 17.29 3.97 -3.12
CA ALA A 37 16.79 3.53 -1.82
C ALA A 37 15.65 4.44 -1.31
N THR A 38 15.79 5.76 -1.44
CA THR A 38 14.72 6.71 -1.06
C THR A 38 13.46 6.50 -1.91
N SER A 39 13.61 6.25 -3.21
CA SER A 39 12.47 5.98 -4.10
C SER A 39 11.76 4.65 -3.77
N LEU A 40 12.52 3.63 -3.40
CA LEU A 40 12.00 2.33 -2.96
C LEU A 40 11.21 2.48 -1.65
N LEU A 41 11.78 3.18 -0.65
CA LEU A 41 11.08 3.42 0.61
C LEU A 41 9.76 4.17 0.40
N ALA A 42 9.77 5.21 -0.45
CA ALA A 42 8.56 5.91 -0.79
C ALA A 42 7.50 5.00 -1.43
N ARG A 43 7.92 4.09 -2.31
CA ARG A 43 7.02 3.13 -2.96
C ARG A 43 6.47 2.11 -1.96
N VAL A 44 7.27 1.64 -1.01
CA VAL A 44 6.82 0.74 0.07
C VAL A 44 5.81 1.45 0.96
N ILE A 45 6.11 2.68 1.37
CA ILE A 45 5.20 3.49 2.20
C ILE A 45 3.89 3.70 1.46
N SER A 46 3.92 4.15 0.21
CA SER A 46 2.73 4.34 -0.63
C SER A 46 1.91 3.05 -0.76
N LEU A 47 2.57 1.89 -0.98
CA LEU A 47 1.91 0.59 -1.02
C LEU A 47 1.24 0.26 0.33
N VAL A 48 1.94 0.43 1.44
CA VAL A 48 1.41 0.15 2.79
C VAL A 48 0.19 1.02 3.08
N ILE A 49 0.25 2.33 2.82
CA ILE A 49 -0.91 3.22 2.98
C ILE A 49 -2.08 2.74 2.12
N SER A 50 -1.82 2.37 0.85
CA SER A 50 -2.88 1.91 -0.06
C SER A 50 -3.56 0.63 0.44
N VAL A 51 -2.77 -0.34 0.92
CA VAL A 51 -3.27 -1.62 1.44
C VAL A 51 -4.06 -1.41 2.72
N ILE A 52 -3.54 -0.62 3.68
CA ILE A 52 -4.22 -0.32 4.93
C ILE A 52 -5.55 0.41 4.66
N THR A 53 -5.59 1.32 3.68
CA THR A 53 -6.81 2.06 3.34
C THR A 53 -7.89 1.12 2.82
N ILE A 54 -7.53 0.21 1.91
CA ILE A 54 -8.46 -0.80 1.36
C ILE A 54 -8.98 -1.72 2.46
N VAL A 55 -8.07 -2.24 3.31
CA VAL A 55 -8.44 -3.13 4.42
C VAL A 55 -9.35 -2.40 5.41
N SER A 56 -9.05 -1.14 5.74
CA SER A 56 -9.87 -0.33 6.65
C SER A 56 -11.27 -0.09 6.11
N PHE A 57 -11.39 0.19 4.82
CA PHE A 57 -12.69 0.40 4.17
C PHE A 57 -13.54 -0.88 4.18
N ILE A 58 -12.94 -2.02 3.85
CA ILE A 58 -13.62 -3.33 3.92
C ILE A 58 -14.06 -3.61 5.37
N TRP A 59 -13.19 -3.40 6.34
CA TRP A 59 -13.49 -3.59 7.76
C TRP A 59 -14.61 -2.67 8.28
N PHE A 60 -14.64 -1.43 7.79
CA PHE A 60 -15.71 -0.48 8.08
C PHE A 60 -17.07 -1.02 7.63
N ILE A 61 -17.15 -1.53 6.39
CA ILE A 61 -18.39 -2.10 5.83
C ILE A 61 -18.89 -3.26 6.69
N PHE A 62 -18.01 -4.19 7.07
CA PHE A 62 -18.40 -5.31 7.95
C PHE A 62 -18.95 -4.84 9.29
N ASN A 63 -18.28 -3.88 9.94
CA ASN A 63 -18.76 -3.35 11.22
C ASN A 63 -20.06 -2.55 11.10
N LEU A 64 -20.26 -1.86 9.97
CA LEU A 64 -21.50 -1.14 9.69
C LEU A 64 -22.68 -2.11 9.65
N PHE A 65 -22.56 -3.22 8.93
CA PHE A 65 -23.61 -4.24 8.88
C PHE A 65 -23.88 -4.86 10.25
N ILE A 66 -22.83 -5.26 10.98
CA ILE A 66 -22.99 -5.86 12.31
C ILE A 66 -23.63 -4.86 13.29
N GLY A 67 -23.23 -3.60 13.25
CA GLY A 67 -23.83 -2.53 14.05
C GLY A 67 -25.29 -2.27 13.69
N ALA A 68 -25.62 -2.27 12.40
CA ALA A 68 -27.00 -2.10 11.93
C ALA A 68 -27.90 -3.26 12.35
N PHE A 69 -27.44 -4.51 12.21
CA PHE A 69 -28.18 -5.68 12.69
C PHE A 69 -28.37 -5.65 14.21
N ALA A 70 -27.34 -5.26 14.97
CA ALA A 70 -27.46 -5.11 16.42
C ALA A 70 -28.48 -4.03 16.80
N TRP A 71 -28.53 -2.91 16.05
CA TRP A 71 -29.50 -1.84 16.27
C TRP A 71 -30.93 -2.30 16.01
N LEU A 72 -31.15 -3.04 14.92
CA LEU A 72 -32.46 -3.61 14.58
C LEU A 72 -32.90 -4.68 15.60
N SER A 73 -31.98 -5.54 16.03
CA SER A 73 -32.25 -6.59 17.02
C SER A 73 -32.43 -6.06 18.46
N SER A 74 -32.17 -4.77 18.71
CA SER A 74 -32.25 -4.20 20.06
C SER A 74 -33.68 -4.12 20.61
N GLY A 75 -34.71 -4.16 19.75
CA GLY A 75 -36.10 -4.40 20.16
C GLY A 75 -36.70 -3.45 21.20
N GLY A 76 -36.11 -2.28 21.45
CA GLY A 76 -36.52 -1.31 22.48
C GLY A 76 -35.69 -1.31 23.76
N ASP A 77 -34.73 -2.22 23.92
CA ASP A 77 -33.76 -2.20 25.02
C ASP A 77 -32.74 -1.07 24.80
N LYS A 78 -32.78 -0.06 25.69
CA LYS A 78 -31.91 1.12 25.61
C LYS A 78 -30.43 0.78 25.69
N ALA A 79 -30.06 -0.26 26.45
CA ALA A 79 -28.66 -0.62 26.63
C ALA A 79 -28.07 -1.16 25.32
N LYS A 80 -28.78 -2.10 24.69
CA LYS A 80 -28.38 -2.69 23.40
C LYS A 80 -28.38 -1.66 22.27
N LEU A 81 -29.36 -0.75 22.28
CA LEU A 81 -29.44 0.34 21.32
C LEU A 81 -28.21 1.27 21.40
N GLN A 82 -27.83 1.66 22.62
CA GLN A 82 -26.63 2.47 22.84
C GLN A 82 -25.36 1.75 22.42
N GLU A 83 -25.24 0.46 22.70
CA GLU A 83 -24.09 -0.33 22.30
C GLU A 83 -23.98 -0.45 20.78
N ALA A 84 -25.08 -0.70 20.08
CA ALA A 84 -25.13 -0.74 18.63
C ALA A 84 -24.76 0.61 18.00
N GLN A 85 -25.27 1.71 18.55
CA GLN A 85 -24.92 3.07 18.12
C GLN A 85 -23.43 3.35 18.32
N LYS A 86 -22.87 3.00 19.49
CA LYS A 86 -21.43 3.14 19.76
C LYS A 86 -20.62 2.33 18.76
N LYS A 87 -21.04 1.12 18.41
CA LYS A 87 -20.33 0.29 17.42
C LYS A 87 -20.30 0.93 16.03
N ILE A 88 -21.42 1.51 15.59
CA ILE A 88 -21.52 2.26 14.32
C ILE A 88 -20.65 3.52 14.36
N LEU A 89 -20.68 4.28 15.47
CA LEU A 89 -19.87 5.48 15.62
C LEU A 89 -18.37 5.14 15.63
N ASN A 90 -17.97 4.10 16.35
CA ASN A 90 -16.57 3.67 16.41
C ASN A 90 -16.04 3.25 15.04
N SER A 91 -16.85 2.53 14.24
CA SER A 91 -16.43 2.18 12.88
C SER A 91 -16.32 3.43 11.99
N LEU A 92 -17.26 4.37 12.10
CA LEU A 92 -17.22 5.63 11.36
C LEU A 92 -16.01 6.49 11.72
N VAL A 93 -15.69 6.61 13.00
CA VAL A 93 -14.50 7.33 13.49
C VAL A 93 -13.23 6.70 12.93
N GLY A 94 -13.15 5.36 12.91
CA GLY A 94 -12.01 4.65 12.30
C GLY A 94 -11.81 5.00 10.83
N LEU A 95 -12.90 5.06 10.05
CA LEU A 95 -12.82 5.47 8.64
C LEU A 95 -12.41 6.94 8.48
N ILE A 96 -13.02 7.84 9.26
CA ILE A 96 -12.68 9.27 9.27
C ILE A 96 -11.19 9.46 9.58
N LEU A 97 -10.65 8.69 10.52
CA LEU A 97 -9.26 8.81 10.95
C LEU A 97 -8.28 8.48 9.82
N VAL A 98 -8.56 7.42 9.05
CA VAL A 98 -7.74 7.03 7.89
C VAL A 98 -7.76 8.11 6.82
N ILE A 99 -8.95 8.64 6.49
CA ILE A 99 -9.11 9.72 5.50
C ILE A 99 -8.36 10.98 5.96
N SER A 100 -8.49 11.33 7.24
CA SER A 100 -7.83 12.48 7.85
C SER A 100 -6.31 12.33 7.83
N ALA A 101 -5.78 11.13 8.08
CA ALA A 101 -4.34 10.88 8.02
C ALA A 101 -3.77 11.15 6.62
N ILE A 102 -4.43 10.67 5.57
CA ILE A 102 -3.99 10.93 4.19
C ILE A 102 -4.02 12.42 3.89
N PHE A 103 -5.08 13.13 4.32
CA PHE A 103 -5.19 14.57 4.15
C PHE A 103 -4.04 15.32 4.83
N LEU A 104 -3.70 14.96 6.08
CA LEU A 104 -2.57 15.55 6.81
C LEU A 104 -1.24 15.29 6.10
N ILE A 105 -1.00 14.07 5.62
CA ILE A 105 0.23 13.72 4.87
C ILE A 105 0.35 14.57 3.60
N LYS A 106 -0.76 14.80 2.88
CA LYS A 106 -0.75 15.66 1.69
C LYS A 106 -0.44 17.12 2.02
N ILE A 107 -1.00 17.64 3.11
CA ILE A 107 -0.68 19.00 3.59
C ILE A 107 0.81 19.12 3.88
N VAL A 108 1.37 18.15 4.60
CA VAL A 108 2.80 18.14 4.98
C VAL A 108 3.67 18.04 3.73
N GLY A 109 3.35 17.15 2.78
CA GLY A 109 4.06 17.04 1.51
C GLY A 109 4.04 18.33 0.68
N THR A 110 2.90 19.03 0.65
CA THR A 110 2.79 20.31 -0.07
C THR A 110 3.72 21.37 0.53
N ILE A 111 3.84 21.43 1.86
CA ILE A 111 4.73 22.37 2.56
C ILE A 111 6.21 22.04 2.29
N LEU A 112 6.55 20.75 2.21
CA LEU A 112 7.91 20.27 1.91
C LEU A 112 8.29 20.39 0.43
N GLY A 113 7.35 20.74 -0.46
CA GLY A 113 7.60 20.94 -1.89
C GLY A 113 7.67 19.66 -2.73
N PHE A 114 7.31 18.50 -2.16
CA PHE A 114 7.24 17.22 -2.88
C PHE A 114 6.07 16.38 -2.38
N ASP A 115 5.37 15.73 -3.32
CA ASP A 115 4.25 14.86 -2.95
C ASP A 115 4.77 13.55 -2.34
N ILE A 116 4.68 13.42 -1.02
CA ILE A 116 5.09 12.24 -0.26
C ILE A 116 4.38 10.97 -0.77
N LEU A 117 3.16 11.14 -1.30
CA LEU A 117 2.39 10.02 -1.86
C LEU A 117 2.86 9.62 -3.27
N ASN A 118 3.60 10.49 -3.97
CA ASN A 118 4.08 10.32 -5.35
C ASN A 118 5.55 10.72 -5.55
N ILE A 119 6.44 10.35 -4.62
CA ILE A 119 7.90 10.64 -4.70
C ILE A 119 8.54 10.10 -6.00
N GLY A 120 7.97 9.05 -6.61
CA GLY A 120 8.45 8.53 -7.89
C GLY A 120 8.38 9.55 -9.05
N GLN A 121 7.37 10.44 -9.05
CA GLN A 121 7.23 11.49 -10.08
C GLN A 121 8.31 12.57 -9.92
N PHE A 122 8.64 12.94 -8.68
CA PHE A 122 9.68 13.94 -8.37
C PHE A 122 11.06 13.46 -8.82
N ILE A 123 11.39 12.20 -8.61
CA ILE A 123 12.70 11.64 -8.99
C ILE A 123 12.83 11.55 -10.52
N ASN A 124 11.76 11.20 -11.24
CA ASN A 124 11.75 11.21 -12.71
C ASN A 124 11.92 12.61 -13.31
N GLN A 125 11.65 13.68 -12.57
CA GLN A 125 11.84 15.07 -13.01
C GLN A 125 13.26 15.60 -12.71
N LEU A 126 14.05 14.86 -11.91
CA LEU A 126 15.43 15.21 -11.54
C LEU A 126 16.49 14.38 -12.29
N GLN A 127 16.06 13.42 -13.11
CA GLN A 127 16.91 12.72 -14.09
C GLN A 127 16.70 13.30 -15.48
#